data_AF-A0A2P4SHF0-F1
#
_entry.id   AF-A0A2P4SHF0-F1
#
_cell.length_a   1.000
_cell.length_b   1.000
_cell.length_c   1.000
_cell.angle_alpha   90.00
_cell.angle_beta   90.00
_cell.angle_gamma   90.00
#
_symmetry.space_group_name_H-M   'P 1'
#
loop_
_entity.id
_entity.type
_entity.pdbx_description
1 polymer ?
#
loop_
_entity_poly.entity_id
_entity_poly.type
_entity_poly.pdbx_seq_one_letter_code
_entity_poly.pdbx_strand_id
1 'polypeptide(L)'
;VELLRLSSNDRLLDDALSILPHLKRLKSLVLKGGHVRDEFGLCQHGSLTSLPPDVGTLRCLTHLDLSFNSLSTLPSCIPSLTSLRMLLVSHNNLVALPENFGSLSKLTFFSAMKNQLKDLPRSIGELAALENLDLSENVLELLPEEVGNLHSCTELDLSGNRLSSIPDSLVTSEGCEVVLACGIRFYFPPEAASDPLRIYFRTLAPDPQWVKLRHHDVLLSRVLELQPHGVKFQQEVEIWMPYASSETLHHREVVVRTFSGQSWSDLRTQVEKKRKSKKHVAHCSVLHFSWFLVVSRLVQNECKVPTEGTLLFSSVDPNIKVTFPPGVTEETRNVKLQ
;
A
#
# COMPACT_ATOMS: atom_id res chain seq x y z
N VAL A 1 1.69 34.39 -16.86
CA VAL A 1 1.44 32.93 -16.96
C VAL A 1 1.46 32.36 -15.55
N GLU A 2 0.34 31.79 -15.07
CA GLU A 2 0.29 31.13 -13.76
C GLU A 2 0.45 29.61 -13.87
N LEU A 3 0.16 29.04 -15.04
CA LEU A 3 0.23 27.61 -15.34
C LEU A 3 1.01 27.45 -16.64
N LEU A 4 2.03 26.60 -16.64
CA LEU A 4 2.81 26.26 -17.83
C LEU A 4 2.92 24.75 -17.94
N ARG A 5 2.56 24.22 -19.11
CA ARG A 5 2.70 22.81 -19.43
C ARG A 5 3.51 22.67 -20.71
N LEU A 6 4.61 21.94 -20.64
CA LEU A 6 5.47 21.65 -21.78
C LEU A 6 5.64 20.13 -21.90
N SER A 7 5.80 19.67 -23.13
CA SER A 7 6.19 18.29 -23.39
C SER A 7 7.70 18.18 -23.29
N SER A 8 8.20 17.22 -22.52
CA SER A 8 9.64 16.98 -22.40
C SER A 8 10.29 16.33 -23.63
N ASN A 9 9.52 16.14 -24.70
CA ASN A 9 9.97 15.63 -26.00
C ASN A 9 10.04 16.73 -27.07
N ASP A 10 9.74 17.98 -26.69
CA ASP A 10 9.76 19.11 -27.61
C ASP A 10 11.20 19.51 -27.95
N ARG A 11 11.47 19.82 -29.22
CA ARG A 11 12.80 20.27 -29.68
C ARG A 11 13.16 21.64 -29.12
N LEU A 12 12.16 22.40 -28.68
CA LEU A 12 12.30 23.73 -28.09
C LEU A 12 12.33 23.70 -26.55
N LEU A 13 12.50 22.52 -25.94
CA LEU A 13 12.51 22.39 -24.49
C LEU A 13 13.57 23.30 -23.85
N ASP A 14 14.79 23.32 -24.39
CA ASP A 14 15.87 24.16 -23.85
C ASP A 14 15.56 25.67 -23.91
N ASP A 15 14.99 26.12 -25.03
CA ASP A 15 14.53 27.51 -25.19
C ASP A 15 13.43 27.84 -24.18
N ALA A 16 12.48 26.92 -23.98
CA ALA A 16 11.40 27.11 -23.02
C ALA A 16 11.90 27.10 -21.56
N LEU A 17 12.89 26.25 -21.25
CA LEU A 17 13.56 26.20 -19.94
C LEU A 17 14.28 27.51 -19.64
N SER A 18 14.88 28.17 -20.64
CA SER A 18 15.56 29.46 -20.48
C SER A 18 14.62 30.60 -20.05
N ILE A 19 13.33 30.51 -20.39
CA ILE A 19 12.33 31.54 -20.07
C ILE A 19 11.74 31.34 -18.67
N LEU A 20 11.80 30.12 -18.11
CA LEU A 20 11.18 29.78 -16.82
C LEU A 20 11.53 30.76 -15.69
N PRO A 21 12.79 31.18 -15.48
CA PRO A 21 13.15 32.07 -14.37
C PRO A 21 12.47 33.44 -14.43
N HIS A 22 12.07 33.88 -15.61
CA HIS A 22 11.38 35.16 -15.79
C HIS A 22 9.90 35.10 -15.39
N LEU A 23 9.33 33.90 -15.25
CA LEU A 23 7.92 33.69 -14.92
C LEU A 23 7.68 33.73 -13.40
N LYS A 24 8.01 34.84 -12.74
CA LYS A 24 7.94 34.99 -11.26
C LYS A 24 6.56 34.73 -10.62
N ARG A 25 5.48 34.76 -11.41
CA ARG A 25 4.09 34.49 -10.98
C ARG A 25 3.63 33.06 -11.26
N LEU A 26 4.50 32.19 -11.76
CA LEU A 26 4.18 30.81 -12.08
C LEU A 26 3.81 30.05 -10.80
N LYS A 27 2.65 29.39 -10.82
CA LYS A 27 2.13 28.57 -9.72
C LYS A 27 2.18 27.08 -10.04
N SER A 28 2.00 26.71 -11.32
CA SER A 28 2.11 25.32 -11.76
C SER A 28 3.05 25.20 -12.96
N LEU A 29 3.98 24.26 -12.87
CA LEU A 29 4.88 23.87 -13.94
C LEU A 29 4.76 22.36 -14.15
N VAL A 30 4.40 21.97 -15.37
CA VAL A 30 4.29 20.58 -15.78
C VAL A 30 5.23 20.35 -16.95
N LEU A 31 6.30 19.60 -16.73
CA LEU A 31 7.27 19.16 -17.72
C LEU A 31 7.22 17.64 -17.79
N LYS A 32 6.13 17.12 -18.34
CA LYS A 32 5.84 15.69 -18.34
C LYS A 32 6.23 15.07 -19.67
N GLY A 33 6.89 13.91 -19.63
CA GLY A 33 7.01 13.05 -20.80
C GLY A 33 5.80 12.13 -20.98
N GLY A 34 5.96 11.02 -21.70
CA GLY A 34 4.94 9.98 -21.79
C GLY A 34 3.68 10.36 -22.59
N HIS A 35 3.73 11.47 -23.33
CA HIS A 35 2.62 11.94 -24.17
C HIS A 35 2.48 11.15 -25.47
N VAL A 36 3.58 10.60 -25.97
CA VAL A 36 3.63 9.75 -27.17
C VAL A 36 3.67 8.31 -26.70
N ARG A 37 2.94 7.43 -27.39
CA ARG A 37 3.02 5.98 -27.18
C ARG A 37 3.82 5.36 -28.32
N ASP A 38 4.65 4.36 -28.01
CA ASP A 38 5.30 3.55 -29.03
C ASP A 38 4.30 2.58 -29.70
N GLU A 39 4.81 1.81 -30.66
CA GLU A 39 4.05 0.80 -31.40
C GLU A 39 3.46 -0.31 -30.52
N PHE A 40 3.98 -0.49 -29.30
CA PHE A 40 3.50 -1.44 -28.30
C PHE A 40 2.58 -0.80 -27.25
N GLY A 41 2.25 0.49 -27.40
CA GLY A 41 1.37 1.24 -26.50
C GLY A 41 2.04 1.73 -25.21
N LEU A 42 3.35 1.56 -25.05
CA LEU A 42 4.12 2.05 -23.90
C LEU A 42 4.36 3.55 -24.04
N CYS A 43 4.29 4.28 -22.93
CA CYS A 43 4.54 5.72 -22.92
C CYS A 43 6.04 6.00 -23.17
N GLN A 44 6.35 6.81 -24.19
CA GLN A 44 7.71 7.24 -24.49
C GLN A 44 8.20 8.23 -23.44
N HIS A 45 9.33 7.92 -22.79
CA HIS A 45 9.92 8.78 -21.77
C HIS A 45 10.34 10.14 -22.34
N GLY A 46 10.23 11.16 -21.50
CA GLY A 46 10.75 12.50 -21.72
C GLY A 46 12.28 12.54 -21.71
N SER A 47 12.85 13.48 -22.45
CA SER A 47 14.32 13.67 -22.52
C SER A 47 14.89 14.56 -21.42
N LEU A 48 14.06 15.05 -20.49
CA LEU A 48 14.51 15.95 -19.42
C LEU A 48 15.42 15.21 -18.43
N THR A 49 16.66 15.67 -18.30
CA THR A 49 17.66 15.12 -17.37
C THR A 49 17.96 16.03 -16.18
N SER A 50 17.68 17.34 -16.29
CA SER A 50 17.87 18.31 -15.22
C SER A 50 17.00 19.55 -15.43
N LEU A 51 16.96 20.44 -14.44
CA LEU A 51 16.36 21.77 -14.55
C LEU A 51 17.45 22.84 -14.37
N PRO A 52 17.33 24.01 -15.03
CA PRO A 52 18.25 25.10 -14.80
C PRO A 52 18.17 25.58 -13.34
N PRO A 53 19.31 25.90 -12.68
CA PRO A 53 19.34 26.32 -11.28
C PRO A 53 18.40 27.48 -10.96
N ASP A 54 18.22 28.39 -11.92
CA ASP A 54 17.40 29.59 -11.79
C ASP A 54 15.91 29.31 -11.61
N VAL A 55 15.42 28.09 -11.89
CA VAL A 55 14.05 27.66 -11.55
C VAL A 55 13.81 27.77 -10.05
N GLY A 56 14.85 27.63 -9.23
CA GLY A 56 14.78 27.82 -7.78
C GLY A 56 14.33 29.23 -7.35
N THR A 57 14.38 30.21 -8.25
CA THR A 57 13.90 31.58 -7.97
C THR A 57 12.37 31.72 -8.00
N LEU A 58 11.64 30.70 -8.46
CA LEU A 58 10.18 30.70 -8.61
C LEU A 58 9.45 30.51 -7.27
N ARG A 59 9.48 31.55 -6.42
CA ARG A 59 8.87 31.54 -5.07
C ARG A 59 7.35 31.35 -5.04
N CYS A 60 6.66 31.52 -6.16
CA CYS A 60 5.21 31.32 -6.26
C CYS A 60 4.82 29.91 -6.72
N LEU A 61 5.78 29.06 -7.07
CA LEU A 61 5.50 27.73 -7.60
C LEU A 61 4.97 26.83 -6.47
N THR A 62 3.76 26.31 -6.68
CA THR A 62 3.06 25.42 -5.74
C THR A 62 2.91 24.01 -6.29
N HIS A 63 2.92 23.83 -7.61
CA HIS A 63 2.78 22.52 -8.25
C HIS A 63 3.90 22.31 -9.27
N LEU A 64 4.63 21.20 -9.14
CA LEU A 64 5.70 20.80 -10.06
C LEU A 64 5.54 19.34 -10.44
N ASP A 65 5.33 19.06 -11.73
CA ASP A 65 5.28 17.71 -12.28
C ASP A 65 6.41 17.51 -13.30
N LEU A 66 7.33 16.63 -12.96
CA LEU A 66 8.48 16.18 -13.78
C LEU A 66 8.39 14.68 -14.08
N SER A 67 7.19 14.10 -14.03
CA SER A 67 7.01 12.66 -14.20
C SER A 67 7.29 12.20 -15.64
N PHE A 68 7.62 10.91 -15.81
CA PHE A 68 7.91 10.29 -17.10
C PHE A 68 9.08 10.96 -17.84
N ASN A 69 10.17 11.25 -17.15
CA ASN A 69 11.40 11.80 -17.73
C ASN A 69 12.57 10.83 -17.52
N SER A 70 13.80 11.34 -17.64
CA SER A 70 15.04 10.58 -17.49
C SER A 70 15.93 11.17 -16.38
N LEU A 71 15.33 11.75 -15.34
CA LEU A 71 16.06 12.34 -14.22
C LEU A 71 16.79 11.24 -13.43
N SER A 72 18.12 11.33 -13.32
CA SER A 72 18.93 10.46 -12.46
C SER A 72 19.07 10.99 -11.03
N THR A 73 18.96 12.30 -10.87
CA THR A 73 18.99 13.01 -9.58
C THR A 73 17.92 14.08 -9.57
N LEU A 74 17.45 14.42 -8.37
CA LEU A 74 16.53 15.54 -8.20
C LEU A 74 17.31 16.84 -8.41
N PRO A 75 16.89 17.76 -9.31
CA PRO A 75 17.60 19.01 -9.54
C PRO A 75 17.82 19.81 -8.26
N SER A 76 19.03 20.34 -8.06
CA SER A 76 19.45 21.04 -6.83
C SER A 76 18.63 22.30 -6.51
N CYS A 77 17.93 22.84 -7.51
CA CYS A 77 17.02 23.96 -7.32
C CYS A 77 15.71 23.58 -6.60
N ILE A 78 15.30 22.31 -6.60
CA ILE A 78 14.00 21.91 -6.06
C ILE A 78 13.86 22.22 -4.56
N PRO A 79 14.84 21.89 -3.69
CA PRO A 79 14.78 22.25 -2.27
C PRO A 79 14.61 23.77 -2.00
N SER A 80 14.95 24.64 -2.95
CA SER A 80 14.77 26.09 -2.78
C SER A 80 13.33 26.58 -3.03
N LEU A 81 12.45 25.71 -3.56
CA LEU A 81 11.05 26.01 -3.87
C LEU A 81 10.16 25.88 -2.62
N THR A 82 10.37 26.73 -1.62
CA THR A 82 9.71 26.64 -0.30
C THR A 82 8.18 26.86 -0.30
N SER A 83 7.60 27.24 -1.44
CA SER A 83 6.14 27.34 -1.61
C SER A 83 5.49 26.10 -2.22
N LEU A 84 6.29 25.09 -2.57
CA LEU A 84 5.81 23.89 -3.25
C LEU A 84 4.88 23.09 -2.34
N ARG A 85 3.73 22.70 -2.89
CA ARG A 85 2.70 21.89 -2.24
C ARG A 85 2.58 20.51 -2.86
N MET A 86 2.79 20.41 -4.17
CA MET A 86 2.73 19.15 -4.90
C MET A 86 4.00 18.97 -5.74
N LEU A 87 4.68 17.85 -5.54
CA LEU A 87 5.84 17.43 -6.32
C LEU A 87 5.61 16.03 -6.88
N LEU A 88 5.60 15.91 -8.21
CA LEU A 88 5.49 14.64 -8.92
C LEU A 88 6.76 14.40 -9.71
N VAL A 89 7.46 13.30 -9.42
CA VAL A 89 8.69 12.89 -10.12
C VAL A 89 8.64 11.40 -10.49
N SER A 90 7.44 10.84 -10.59
CA SER A 90 7.22 9.42 -10.86
C SER A 90 7.74 9.01 -12.23
N HIS A 91 8.11 7.73 -12.42
CA HIS A 91 8.65 7.22 -13.68
C HIS A 91 9.92 7.98 -14.14
N ASN A 92 10.92 8.03 -13.27
CA ASN A 92 12.25 8.56 -13.55
C ASN A 92 13.32 7.52 -13.12
N ASN A 93 14.60 7.91 -13.10
CA ASN A 93 15.72 7.07 -12.68
C ASN A 93 16.38 7.59 -11.40
N LEU A 94 15.62 8.22 -10.49
CA LEU A 94 16.16 8.82 -9.27
C LEU A 94 16.74 7.74 -8.35
N VAL A 95 17.99 7.91 -7.93
CA VAL A 95 18.67 6.96 -7.01
C VAL A 95 18.63 7.43 -5.56
N ALA A 96 18.53 8.74 -5.33
CA ALA A 96 18.43 9.35 -4.01
C ALA A 96 17.66 10.69 -4.07
N LEU A 97 17.14 11.12 -2.92
CA LEU A 97 16.66 12.47 -2.69
C LEU A 97 17.79 13.31 -2.03
N PRO A 98 17.80 14.63 -2.21
CA PRO A 98 18.85 15.48 -1.63
C PRO A 98 18.73 15.57 -0.10
N GLU A 99 19.85 15.71 0.60
CA GLU A 99 19.88 15.78 2.08
C GLU A 99 19.03 16.91 2.67
N ASN A 100 18.81 18.00 1.94
CA ASN A 100 17.98 19.13 2.35
C ASN A 100 16.54 19.06 1.83
N PHE A 101 16.03 17.88 1.44
CA PHE A 101 14.67 17.73 0.92
C PHE A 101 13.59 18.23 1.89
N GLY A 102 13.85 18.15 3.20
CA GLY A 102 13.01 18.71 4.27
C GLY A 102 12.73 20.21 4.22
N SER A 103 13.48 20.99 3.42
CA SER A 103 13.20 22.42 3.23
C SER A 103 11.85 22.72 2.57
N LEU A 104 11.23 21.71 1.95
CA LEU A 104 9.91 21.77 1.33
C LEU A 104 8.78 21.67 2.37
N SER A 105 8.82 22.48 3.44
CA SER A 105 7.93 22.38 4.60
C SER A 105 6.43 22.57 4.33
N LYS A 106 6.05 23.04 3.13
CA LYS A 106 4.66 23.20 2.69
C LYS A 106 4.16 22.08 1.77
N LEU A 107 5.01 21.08 1.50
CA LEU A 107 4.69 19.98 0.62
C LEU A 107 3.61 19.11 1.27
N THR A 108 2.48 18.96 0.60
CA THR A 108 1.34 18.14 1.04
C THR A 108 1.25 16.84 0.25
N PHE A 109 1.74 16.84 -1.00
CA PHE A 109 1.73 15.66 -1.86
C PHE A 109 3.09 15.44 -2.51
N PHE A 110 3.66 14.24 -2.32
CA PHE A 110 4.89 13.83 -2.98
C PHE A 110 4.73 12.43 -3.58
N SER A 111 4.95 12.28 -4.89
CA SER A 111 5.08 10.97 -5.52
C SER A 111 6.41 10.87 -6.26
N ALA A 112 7.17 9.84 -5.89
CA ALA A 112 8.36 9.36 -6.58
C ALA A 112 8.21 7.89 -7.00
N MET A 113 6.96 7.46 -7.28
CA MET A 113 6.66 6.12 -7.77
C MET A 113 7.53 5.72 -8.98
N LYS A 114 7.95 4.46 -9.07
CA LYS A 114 8.75 3.93 -10.19
C LYS A 114 10.03 4.75 -10.40
N ASN A 115 10.90 4.71 -9.40
CA ASN A 115 12.27 5.23 -9.45
C ASN A 115 13.24 4.13 -8.94
N GLN A 116 14.47 4.51 -8.59
CA GLN A 116 15.50 3.60 -8.10
C GLN A 116 16.01 4.03 -6.71
N LEU A 117 15.15 4.67 -5.91
CA LEU A 117 15.51 5.16 -4.57
C LEU A 117 15.92 3.99 -3.68
N LYS A 118 17.13 4.07 -3.11
CA LYS A 118 17.68 3.07 -2.17
C LYS A 118 17.46 3.42 -0.71
N ASP A 119 17.54 4.72 -0.41
CA ASP A 119 17.37 5.28 0.92
C ASP A 119 16.61 6.61 0.85
N LEU A 120 16.13 7.07 2.01
CA LEU A 120 15.55 8.40 2.18
C LEU A 120 16.45 9.25 3.09
N PRO A 121 16.61 10.56 2.81
CA PRO A 121 17.34 11.46 3.68
C PRO A 121 16.58 11.65 5.00
N ARG A 122 17.31 11.88 6.09
CA ARG A 122 16.69 12.13 7.42
C ARG A 122 15.76 13.35 7.40
N SER A 123 16.07 14.34 6.56
CA SER A 123 15.24 15.54 6.40
C SER A 123 13.83 15.26 5.85
N ILE A 124 13.52 14.04 5.40
CA ILE A 124 12.15 13.66 5.05
C ILE A 124 11.19 13.92 6.23
N GLY A 125 11.63 13.72 7.47
CA GLY A 125 10.83 13.98 8.66
C GLY A 125 10.55 15.46 8.95
N GLU A 126 11.17 16.39 8.22
CA GLU A 126 10.89 17.82 8.37
C GLU A 126 9.66 18.26 7.55
N LEU A 127 9.11 17.37 6.70
CA LEU A 127 7.93 17.64 5.89
C LEU A 127 6.63 17.54 6.70
N ALA A 128 6.48 18.40 7.69
CA ALA A 128 5.38 18.36 8.66
C ALA A 128 3.97 18.49 8.05
N ALA A 129 3.84 19.05 6.84
CA ALA A 129 2.57 19.22 6.13
C ALA A 129 2.27 18.10 5.12
N LEU A 130 3.13 17.08 5.00
CA LEU A 130 2.97 16.03 4.00
C LEU A 130 1.80 15.12 4.36
N GLU A 131 0.82 15.03 3.48
CA GLU A 131 -0.41 14.23 3.66
C GLU A 131 -0.33 12.91 2.90
N ASN A 132 0.22 12.92 1.68
CA ASN A 132 0.36 11.75 0.83
C ASN A 132 1.81 11.60 0.36
N LEU A 133 2.39 10.43 0.66
CA LEU A 133 3.74 10.04 0.26
C LEU A 133 3.70 8.73 -0.51
N ASP A 134 3.94 8.80 -1.81
CA ASP A 134 4.01 7.64 -2.69
C ASP A 134 5.46 7.39 -3.13
N LEU A 135 6.05 6.34 -2.57
CA LEU A 135 7.40 5.85 -2.86
C LEU A 135 7.34 4.44 -3.48
N SER A 136 6.19 4.05 -4.03
CA SER A 136 5.99 2.72 -4.57
C SER A 136 6.92 2.41 -5.76
N GLU A 137 7.20 1.13 -5.97
CA GLU A 137 8.07 0.63 -7.06
C GLU A 137 9.46 1.28 -7.07
N ASN A 138 10.10 1.35 -5.89
CA ASN A 138 11.50 1.74 -5.71
C ASN A 138 12.33 0.54 -5.21
N VAL A 139 13.53 0.77 -4.68
CA VAL A 139 14.41 -0.27 -4.13
C VAL A 139 14.81 0.02 -2.69
N LEU A 140 13.94 0.68 -1.92
CA LEU A 140 14.18 1.03 -0.52
C LEU A 140 14.38 -0.24 0.31
N GLU A 141 15.49 -0.31 1.05
CA GLU A 141 15.81 -1.42 1.95
C GLU A 141 15.45 -1.12 3.41
N LEU A 142 15.54 0.16 3.79
CA LEU A 142 15.21 0.67 5.12
C LEU A 142 14.47 2.02 5.01
N LEU A 143 13.76 2.39 6.07
CA LEU A 143 13.24 3.74 6.27
C LEU A 143 13.99 4.41 7.42
N PRO A 144 14.31 5.71 7.33
CA PRO A 144 14.83 6.46 8.46
C PRO A 144 13.75 6.62 9.55
N GLU A 145 14.17 6.68 10.81
CA GLU A 145 13.26 6.88 11.96
C GLU A 145 12.48 8.19 11.84
N GLU A 146 13.06 9.18 11.18
CA GLU A 146 12.46 10.48 10.93
C GLU A 146 11.17 10.42 10.10
N VAL A 147 10.87 9.31 9.40
CA VAL A 147 9.56 9.13 8.72
C VAL A 147 8.40 9.21 9.71
N GLY A 148 8.60 8.85 10.98
CA GLY A 148 7.59 9.01 12.03
C GLY A 148 7.26 10.45 12.42
N ASN A 149 8.06 11.43 11.99
CA ASN A 149 7.78 12.86 12.21
C ASN A 149 6.79 13.43 11.18
N LEU A 150 6.34 12.62 10.22
CA LEU A 150 5.35 12.99 9.23
C LEU A 150 3.92 12.98 9.83
N HIS A 151 3.67 13.82 10.83
CA HIS A 151 2.42 13.83 11.62
C HIS A 151 1.15 14.07 10.80
N SER A 152 1.25 14.74 9.64
CA SER A 152 0.10 14.97 8.76
C SER A 152 -0.11 13.85 7.74
N CYS A 153 0.80 12.86 7.67
CA CYS A 153 0.79 11.84 6.63
C CYS A 153 -0.31 10.82 6.91
N THR A 154 -1.30 10.80 6.01
CA THR A 154 -2.44 9.88 6.08
C THR A 154 -2.28 8.71 5.13
N GLU A 155 -1.45 8.85 4.08
CA GLU A 155 -1.21 7.80 3.10
C GLU A 155 0.29 7.65 2.81
N LEU A 156 0.87 6.52 3.21
CA LEU A 156 2.25 6.13 2.87
C LEU A 156 2.26 4.85 2.02
N ASP A 157 2.54 4.99 0.72
CA ASP A 157 2.68 3.85 -0.19
C ASP A 157 4.16 3.47 -0.41
N LEU A 158 4.53 2.29 0.10
CA LEU A 158 5.87 1.72 -0.01
C LEU A 158 5.85 0.44 -0.86
N SER A 159 4.75 0.12 -1.53
CA SER A 159 4.60 -1.13 -2.28
C SER A 159 5.68 -1.30 -3.35
N GLY A 160 6.13 -2.52 -3.60
CA GLY A 160 7.18 -2.79 -4.60
C GLY A 160 8.60 -2.37 -4.20
N ASN A 161 8.85 -2.06 -2.93
CA ASN A 161 10.20 -1.86 -2.38
C ASN A 161 10.83 -3.16 -1.84
N ARG A 162 11.96 -3.07 -1.15
CA ARG A 162 12.72 -4.18 -0.54
C ARG A 162 12.74 -4.13 0.99
N LEU A 163 11.83 -3.37 1.58
CA LEU A 163 11.70 -3.21 3.03
C LEU A 163 11.38 -4.54 3.71
N SER A 164 11.98 -4.75 4.88
CA SER A 164 11.69 -5.88 5.78
C SER A 164 11.14 -5.43 7.15
N SER A 165 11.13 -4.12 7.40
CA SER A 165 10.61 -3.52 8.61
C SER A 165 10.04 -2.12 8.37
N ILE A 166 9.21 -1.69 9.32
CA ILE A 166 8.67 -0.33 9.46
C ILE A 166 9.12 0.18 10.83
N PRO A 167 9.72 1.38 10.93
CA PRO A 167 10.22 1.94 12.18
C PRO A 167 9.11 2.12 13.22
N ASP A 168 9.49 2.10 14.50
CA ASP A 168 8.54 2.26 15.62
C ASP A 168 7.94 3.66 15.66
N SER A 169 8.66 4.63 15.13
CA SER A 169 8.24 6.02 14.97
C SER A 169 6.99 6.19 14.10
N LEU A 170 6.66 5.24 13.21
CA LEU A 170 5.47 5.32 12.35
C LEU A 170 4.20 4.79 13.02
N VAL A 171 4.34 3.90 14.00
CA VAL A 171 3.22 3.28 14.71
C VAL A 171 3.04 4.01 16.03
N THR A 172 2.37 5.16 15.97
CA THR A 172 2.12 6.04 17.13
C THR A 172 0.67 5.97 17.59
N SER A 173 0.36 6.67 18.68
CA SER A 173 -1.00 6.82 19.20
C SER A 173 -1.95 7.59 18.29
N GLU A 174 -1.46 8.33 17.29
CA GLU A 174 -2.30 9.11 16.37
C GLU A 174 -2.96 8.23 15.29
N GLY A 175 -2.51 6.99 15.13
CA GLY A 175 -2.92 6.10 14.05
C GLY A 175 -2.20 6.41 12.75
N CYS A 176 -2.20 5.45 11.82
CA CYS A 176 -1.50 5.57 10.54
C CYS A 176 -2.05 4.56 9.54
N GLU A 177 -2.03 4.94 8.26
CA GLU A 177 -2.26 4.02 7.14
C GLU A 177 -0.97 3.80 6.35
N VAL A 178 -0.56 2.54 6.21
CA VAL A 178 0.71 2.16 5.58
C VAL A 178 0.48 1.03 4.58
N VAL A 179 0.94 1.21 3.35
CA VAL A 179 1.03 0.12 2.37
C VAL A 179 2.46 -0.41 2.35
N LEU A 180 2.65 -1.64 2.84
CA LEU A 180 3.94 -2.31 2.88
C LEU A 180 4.50 -2.58 1.48
N ALA A 181 5.81 -2.85 1.42
CA ALA A 181 6.51 -3.30 0.22
C ALA A 181 5.88 -4.52 -0.48
N CYS A 182 5.24 -5.42 0.25
CA CYS A 182 4.53 -6.57 -0.31
C CYS A 182 3.11 -6.24 -0.84
N GLY A 183 2.70 -4.97 -0.79
CA GLY A 183 1.38 -4.49 -1.21
C GLY A 183 0.27 -4.69 -0.17
N ILE A 184 0.63 -5.17 1.02
CA ILE A 184 -0.30 -5.32 2.15
C ILE A 184 -0.51 -3.97 2.78
N ARG A 185 -1.76 -3.56 2.95
CA ARG A 185 -2.12 -2.29 3.60
C ARG A 185 -2.51 -2.56 5.05
N PHE A 186 -2.02 -1.73 5.94
CA PHE A 186 -2.41 -1.63 7.33
C PHE A 186 -3.14 -0.32 7.57
N TYR A 187 -4.11 -0.38 8.46
CA TYR A 187 -4.64 0.78 9.12
C TYR A 187 -4.58 0.56 10.63
N PHE A 188 -3.79 1.39 11.30
CA PHE A 188 -3.75 1.50 12.75
C PHE A 188 -4.71 2.62 13.13
N PRO A 189 -5.86 2.32 13.77
CA PRO A 189 -6.69 3.38 14.31
C PRO A 189 -5.94 4.12 15.42
N PRO A 190 -6.33 5.38 15.72
CA PRO A 190 -5.77 6.11 16.86
C PRO A 190 -5.84 5.28 18.14
N GLU A 191 -4.81 5.32 18.97
CA GLU A 191 -4.66 4.57 20.22
C GLU A 191 -4.55 3.03 20.05
N ALA A 192 -4.39 2.50 18.84
CA ALA A 192 -4.22 1.05 18.63
C ALA A 192 -2.97 0.49 19.34
N ALA A 193 -1.86 1.23 19.31
CA ALA A 193 -0.62 0.89 20.00
C ALA A 193 -0.31 1.94 21.08
N SER A 194 -0.04 1.48 22.31
CA SER A 194 0.34 2.34 23.44
C SER A 194 1.82 2.74 23.41
N ASP A 195 2.67 1.83 22.94
CA ASP A 195 4.11 1.98 22.89
C ASP A 195 4.57 1.94 21.43
N PRO A 196 5.58 2.75 21.05
CA PRO A 196 6.20 2.67 19.73
C PRO A 196 6.60 1.23 19.41
N LEU A 197 6.21 0.76 18.22
CA LEU A 197 6.39 -0.64 17.83
C LEU A 197 7.04 -0.76 16.46
N ARG A 198 8.27 -1.26 16.41
CA ARG A 198 8.92 -1.58 15.14
C ARG A 198 8.32 -2.87 14.61
N ILE A 199 7.74 -2.78 13.42
CA ILE A 199 7.08 -3.92 12.77
C ILE A 199 8.07 -4.55 11.82
N TYR A 200 8.32 -5.84 11.97
CA TYR A 200 9.04 -6.62 10.96
C TYR A 200 8.04 -7.45 10.18
N PHE A 201 8.23 -7.53 8.87
CA PHE A 201 7.37 -8.32 8.01
C PHE A 201 8.19 -9.10 6.99
N ARG A 202 7.75 -10.32 6.70
CA ARG A 202 8.31 -11.10 5.60
C ARG A 202 7.24 -11.94 4.93
N THR A 203 7.44 -12.19 3.65
CA THR A 203 6.55 -13.02 2.85
C THR A 203 7.27 -14.31 2.47
N LEU A 204 6.75 -15.44 2.92
CA LEU A 204 7.34 -16.76 2.78
C LEU A 204 6.57 -17.61 1.78
N ALA A 205 7.25 -18.57 1.14
CA ALA A 205 6.54 -19.65 0.46
C ALA A 205 5.79 -20.50 1.50
N PRO A 206 4.60 -21.03 1.16
CA PRO A 206 3.89 -21.94 2.06
C PRO A 206 4.71 -23.22 2.26
N ASP A 207 5.04 -23.54 3.51
CA ASP A 207 5.64 -24.83 3.84
C ASP A 207 4.53 -25.82 4.24
N PRO A 208 4.41 -26.98 3.56
CA PRO A 208 3.41 -28.01 3.90
C PRO A 208 3.49 -28.53 5.35
N GLN A 209 4.64 -28.41 6.02
CA GLN A 209 4.80 -28.82 7.42
C GLN A 209 3.94 -27.96 8.35
N TRP A 210 3.86 -26.66 8.09
CA TRP A 210 3.16 -25.69 8.95
C TRP A 210 1.83 -25.24 8.36
N VAL A 211 1.70 -25.16 7.03
CA VAL A 211 0.47 -24.75 6.34
C VAL A 211 -0.32 -25.98 5.94
N LYS A 212 -1.18 -26.45 6.86
CA LYS A 212 -2.13 -27.54 6.57
C LYS A 212 -3.40 -27.00 5.93
N LEU A 213 -3.53 -27.20 4.62
CA LEU A 213 -4.76 -26.94 3.88
C LEU A 213 -5.75 -28.10 4.07
N ARG A 214 -7.04 -27.80 4.15
CA ARG A 214 -8.09 -28.83 4.07
C ARG A 214 -8.19 -29.32 2.62
N HIS A 215 -8.80 -30.49 2.40
CA HIS A 215 -8.85 -31.17 1.09
C HIS A 215 -9.31 -30.29 -0.08
N HIS A 216 -10.21 -29.32 0.16
CA HIS A 216 -10.76 -28.44 -0.88
C HIS A 216 -10.30 -26.99 -0.74
N ASP A 217 -9.33 -26.71 0.13
CA ASP A 217 -8.75 -25.38 0.25
C ASP A 217 -7.76 -25.15 -0.89
N VAL A 218 -7.76 -23.93 -1.43
CA VAL A 218 -6.77 -23.47 -2.41
C VAL A 218 -6.06 -22.26 -1.82
N LEU A 219 -4.74 -22.30 -1.77
CA LEU A 219 -3.95 -21.17 -1.31
C LEU A 219 -3.94 -20.06 -2.38
N LEU A 220 -4.28 -18.83 -1.99
CA LEU A 220 -4.36 -17.67 -2.87
C LEU A 220 -3.26 -16.63 -2.65
N SER A 221 -2.53 -16.71 -1.54
CA SER A 221 -1.42 -15.81 -1.22
C SER A 221 -0.20 -16.57 -0.70
N ARG A 222 0.94 -15.89 -0.67
CA ARG A 222 2.08 -16.32 0.14
C ARG A 222 1.75 -16.17 1.64
N VAL A 223 2.58 -16.75 2.50
CA VAL A 223 2.43 -16.63 3.96
C VAL A 223 3.09 -15.32 4.39
N LEU A 224 2.32 -14.43 5.00
CA LEU A 224 2.82 -13.24 5.66
C LEU A 224 3.16 -13.58 7.10
N GLU A 225 4.35 -13.20 7.56
CA GLU A 225 4.67 -13.16 8.98
C GLU A 225 4.84 -11.71 9.40
N LEU A 226 4.19 -11.35 10.51
CA LEU A 226 4.31 -10.05 11.16
C LEU A 226 4.89 -10.24 12.55
N GLN A 227 5.90 -9.45 12.87
CA GLN A 227 6.58 -9.45 14.16
C GLN A 227 6.58 -8.04 14.76
N PRO A 228 6.63 -7.92 16.11
CA PRO A 228 6.82 -9.02 17.06
C PRO A 228 5.54 -9.83 17.33
N HIS A 229 5.69 -11.15 17.44
CA HIS A 229 4.57 -12.02 17.84
C HIS A 229 4.13 -11.72 19.26
N GLY A 230 2.83 -11.79 19.52
CA GLY A 230 2.26 -11.60 20.86
C GLY A 230 2.07 -10.15 21.27
N VAL A 231 2.41 -9.18 20.42
CA VAL A 231 1.97 -7.80 20.61
C VAL A 231 0.44 -7.75 20.65
N LYS A 232 -0.11 -6.98 21.58
CA LYS A 232 -1.56 -6.79 21.72
C LYS A 232 -1.90 -5.34 21.45
N PHE A 233 -2.82 -5.13 20.53
CA PHE A 233 -3.35 -3.80 20.24
C PHE A 233 -4.58 -3.52 21.11
N GLN A 234 -4.76 -2.27 21.51
CA GLN A 234 -5.92 -1.82 22.26
C GLN A 234 -7.17 -1.70 21.36
N GLN A 235 -6.94 -1.51 20.06
CA GLN A 235 -7.97 -1.48 19.03
C GLN A 235 -7.62 -2.46 17.90
N GLU A 236 -8.64 -2.88 17.16
CA GLU A 236 -8.42 -3.76 16.01
C GLU A 236 -7.65 -3.03 14.91
N VAL A 237 -6.52 -3.62 14.50
CA VAL A 237 -5.76 -3.17 13.33
C VAL A 237 -6.35 -3.83 12.09
N GLU A 238 -6.68 -3.03 11.09
CA GLU A 238 -7.24 -3.52 9.83
C GLU A 238 -6.11 -3.89 8.86
N ILE A 239 -6.24 -5.05 8.21
CA ILE A 239 -5.27 -5.61 7.28
C ILE A 239 -5.94 -5.94 5.95
N TRP A 240 -5.39 -5.39 4.87
CA TRP A 240 -5.79 -5.67 3.50
C TRP A 240 -4.70 -6.47 2.80
N MET A 241 -4.97 -7.75 2.56
CA MET A 241 -4.04 -8.69 1.94
C MET A 241 -4.39 -8.91 0.46
N PRO A 242 -3.51 -8.53 -0.47
CA PRO A 242 -3.68 -8.89 -1.88
C PRO A 242 -3.58 -10.40 -2.07
N TYR A 243 -4.42 -10.94 -2.94
CA TYR A 243 -4.38 -12.36 -3.31
C TYR A 243 -4.60 -12.57 -4.80
N ALA A 244 -4.13 -13.71 -5.30
CA ALA A 244 -4.36 -14.13 -6.68
C ALA A 244 -5.81 -14.62 -6.83
N SER A 245 -6.59 -13.92 -7.64
CA SER A 245 -7.96 -14.33 -7.93
C SER A 245 -8.00 -15.44 -8.98
N SER A 246 -8.86 -16.42 -8.74
CA SER A 246 -9.20 -17.44 -9.73
C SER A 246 -10.57 -17.12 -10.33
N GLU A 247 -10.69 -17.21 -11.65
CA GLU A 247 -11.94 -16.99 -12.38
C GLU A 247 -13.03 -18.02 -12.00
N THR A 248 -12.66 -19.13 -11.32
CA THR A 248 -13.56 -20.22 -10.91
C THR A 248 -13.91 -20.19 -9.41
N LEU A 249 -14.28 -19.03 -8.87
CA LEU A 249 -14.75 -18.90 -7.48
C LEU A 249 -16.27 -19.14 -7.31
N HIS A 250 -16.95 -19.72 -8.31
CA HIS A 250 -18.35 -20.11 -8.16
C HIS A 250 -18.44 -21.12 -7.00
N HIS A 251 -19.27 -20.81 -5.98
CA HIS A 251 -19.47 -21.62 -4.78
C HIS A 251 -18.31 -21.66 -3.77
N ARG A 252 -17.36 -20.72 -3.87
CA ARG A 252 -16.24 -20.62 -2.92
C ARG A 252 -16.20 -19.27 -2.22
N GLU A 253 -15.78 -19.29 -0.96
CA GLU A 253 -15.47 -18.08 -0.19
C GLU A 253 -13.95 -17.90 -0.03
N VAL A 254 -13.54 -16.68 0.26
CA VAL A 254 -12.15 -16.31 0.53
C VAL A 254 -12.03 -15.93 1.99
N VAL A 255 -11.03 -16.49 2.65
CA VAL A 255 -10.81 -16.34 4.09
C VAL A 255 -9.34 -16.09 4.37
N VAL A 256 -9.04 -15.10 5.21
CA VAL A 256 -7.73 -14.92 5.83
C VAL A 256 -7.63 -15.88 7.01
N ARG A 257 -6.55 -16.65 7.07
CA ARG A 257 -6.21 -17.48 8.22
C ARG A 257 -5.12 -16.84 9.04
N THR A 258 -5.17 -17.05 10.34
CA THR A 258 -4.14 -16.66 11.30
C THR A 258 -3.58 -17.88 12.03
N PHE A 259 -2.30 -17.87 12.39
CA PHE A 259 -1.68 -18.92 13.20
C PHE A 259 -1.44 -18.45 14.64
N SER A 260 -2.02 -19.14 15.61
CA SER A 260 -1.87 -18.80 17.03
C SER A 260 -0.56 -19.27 17.68
N GLY A 261 0.35 -19.88 16.91
CA GLY A 261 1.51 -20.61 17.44
C GLY A 261 1.25 -22.11 17.64
N GLN A 262 -0.02 -22.52 17.73
CA GLN A 262 -0.41 -23.93 17.88
C GLN A 262 -1.28 -24.43 16.72
N SER A 263 -2.20 -23.60 16.24
CA SER A 263 -3.12 -23.99 15.16
C SER A 263 -3.51 -22.79 14.29
N TRP A 264 -3.94 -23.11 13.06
CA TRP A 264 -4.53 -22.14 12.15
C TRP A 264 -6.03 -21.97 12.44
N SER A 265 -6.49 -20.74 12.50
CA SER A 265 -7.90 -20.38 12.60
C SER A 265 -8.29 -19.40 11.49
N ASP A 266 -9.59 -19.34 11.21
CA ASP A 266 -10.17 -18.50 10.17
C ASP A 266 -10.57 -17.14 10.77
N LEU A 267 -10.16 -16.03 10.15
CA LEU A 267 -10.57 -14.68 10.51
C LEU A 267 -11.83 -14.27 9.75
N ARG A 268 -12.62 -13.38 10.35
CA ARG A 268 -13.72 -12.72 9.65
C ARG A 268 -13.13 -11.92 8.49
N THR A 269 -13.50 -12.29 7.27
CA THR A 269 -12.89 -11.78 6.05
C THR A 269 -13.93 -11.14 5.16
N GLN A 270 -13.66 -9.93 4.68
CA GLN A 270 -14.42 -9.26 3.63
C GLN A 270 -13.58 -9.21 2.35
N VAL A 271 -14.23 -9.37 1.20
CA VAL A 271 -13.54 -9.34 -0.10
C VAL A 271 -13.86 -8.06 -0.83
N GLU A 272 -12.82 -7.29 -1.15
CA GLU A 272 -12.94 -6.10 -1.97
C GLU A 272 -12.48 -6.41 -3.40
N LYS A 273 -13.40 -6.26 -4.35
CA LYS A 273 -13.12 -6.43 -5.79
C LYS A 273 -12.83 -5.06 -6.42
N LYS A 274 -11.57 -4.81 -6.78
CA LYS A 274 -11.23 -3.63 -7.60
C LYS A 274 -11.71 -3.88 -9.03
N ARG A 275 -12.77 -3.18 -9.47
CA ARG A 275 -13.44 -3.32 -10.78
C ARG A 275 -12.52 -3.33 -12.02
N LYS A 276 -11.29 -2.81 -11.91
CA LYS A 276 -10.31 -2.68 -13.01
C LYS A 276 -9.00 -3.45 -12.81
N SER A 277 -8.84 -4.21 -11.72
CA SER A 277 -7.59 -4.91 -11.38
C SER A 277 -7.81 -6.41 -11.21
N LYS A 278 -6.89 -7.23 -11.72
CA LYS A 278 -6.84 -8.67 -11.42
C LYS A 278 -6.49 -8.95 -9.95
N LYS A 279 -5.90 -7.97 -9.25
CA LYS A 279 -5.56 -8.08 -7.82
C LYS A 279 -6.80 -7.81 -6.97
N HIS A 280 -7.23 -8.84 -6.26
CA HIS A 280 -8.29 -8.78 -5.27
C HIS A 280 -7.68 -8.65 -3.88
N VAL A 281 -8.45 -8.12 -2.93
CA VAL A 281 -7.97 -7.85 -1.58
C VAL A 281 -8.90 -8.52 -0.57
N ALA A 282 -8.31 -9.23 0.38
CA ALA A 282 -9.00 -9.80 1.53
C ALA A 282 -8.75 -8.88 2.72
N HIS A 283 -9.82 -8.36 3.30
CA HIS A 283 -9.81 -7.46 4.44
C HIS A 283 -10.16 -8.23 5.72
N CYS A 284 -9.36 -8.09 6.77
CA CYS A 284 -9.63 -8.64 8.10
C CYS A 284 -9.10 -7.72 9.22
N SER A 285 -9.68 -7.87 10.41
CA SER A 285 -9.29 -7.14 11.63
C SER A 285 -8.53 -8.06 12.58
N VAL A 286 -7.47 -7.55 13.23
CA VAL A 286 -6.66 -8.32 14.18
C VAL A 286 -6.30 -7.53 15.44
N LEU A 287 -6.13 -8.23 16.55
CA LEU A 287 -5.66 -7.66 17.83
C LEU A 287 -4.20 -8.00 18.15
N HIS A 288 -3.54 -8.79 17.30
CA HIS A 288 -2.15 -9.17 17.48
C HIS A 288 -1.48 -9.50 16.14
N PHE A 289 -0.15 -9.40 16.11
CA PHE A 289 0.64 -9.91 14.99
C PHE A 289 0.96 -11.39 15.15
N SER A 290 0.95 -12.07 14.00
CA SER A 290 1.22 -13.49 13.86
C SER A 290 1.50 -13.81 12.38
N TRP A 291 1.11 -15.00 11.93
CA TRP A 291 1.23 -15.46 10.56
C TRP A 291 -0.12 -15.42 9.88
N PHE A 292 -0.16 -14.97 8.64
CA PHE A 292 -1.38 -14.77 7.87
C PHE A 292 -1.25 -15.35 6.47
N LEU A 293 -2.36 -15.88 5.95
CA LEU A 293 -2.45 -16.31 4.55
C LEU A 293 -3.90 -16.24 4.07
N VAL A 294 -4.08 -16.11 2.76
CA VAL A 294 -5.39 -16.07 2.13
C VAL A 294 -5.66 -17.41 1.45
N VAL A 295 -6.81 -18.01 1.76
CA VAL A 295 -7.27 -19.27 1.15
C VAL A 295 -8.65 -19.08 0.54
N SER A 296 -8.89 -19.80 -0.55
CA SER A 296 -10.23 -20.11 -1.03
C SER A 296 -10.68 -21.43 -0.42
N ARG A 297 -11.92 -21.50 0.04
CA ARG A 297 -12.55 -22.76 0.50
C ARG A 297 -13.99 -22.83 0.02
N LEU A 298 -14.59 -24.02 0.12
CA LEU A 298 -16.04 -24.17 -0.08
C LEU A 298 -16.79 -23.34 0.96
N VAL A 299 -17.88 -22.69 0.54
CA VAL A 299 -18.73 -21.92 1.44
C VAL A 299 -19.24 -22.86 2.53
N GLN A 300 -19.04 -22.47 3.79
CA GLN A 300 -19.42 -23.30 4.93
C GLN A 300 -20.60 -22.66 5.67
N ASN A 301 -21.73 -23.36 5.74
CA ASN A 301 -22.87 -22.99 6.58
C ASN A 301 -22.80 -23.76 7.89
N GLU A 302 -23.09 -23.09 9.01
CA GLU A 302 -22.97 -23.67 10.35
C GLU A 302 -24.23 -23.39 11.17
N CYS A 303 -24.71 -24.40 11.89
CA CYS A 303 -25.79 -24.23 12.86
C CYS A 303 -25.59 -25.11 14.10
N LYS A 304 -26.14 -24.65 15.22
CA LYS A 304 -26.31 -25.51 16.39
C LYS A 304 -27.57 -26.34 16.20
N VAL A 305 -27.44 -27.65 16.35
CA VAL A 305 -28.51 -28.64 16.31
C VAL A 305 -28.89 -28.99 17.76
N PRO A 306 -29.97 -28.41 18.31
CA PRO A 306 -30.48 -28.78 19.63
C PRO A 306 -31.25 -30.10 19.57
N THR A 307 -31.57 -30.66 20.74
CA THR A 307 -32.39 -31.88 20.88
C THR A 307 -33.78 -31.75 20.26
N GLU A 308 -34.31 -30.52 20.20
CA GLU A 308 -35.60 -30.18 19.57
C GLU A 308 -35.57 -30.27 18.02
N GLY A 309 -34.38 -30.41 17.43
CA GLY A 309 -34.20 -30.40 15.99
C GLY A 309 -33.97 -28.99 15.42
N THR A 310 -33.55 -28.94 14.15
CA THR A 310 -33.32 -27.68 13.42
C THR A 310 -33.22 -27.93 11.91
N LEU A 311 -33.04 -26.87 11.13
CA LEU A 311 -32.79 -26.90 9.70
C LEU A 311 -31.49 -26.17 9.38
N LEU A 312 -30.67 -26.74 8.52
CA LEU A 312 -29.49 -26.11 7.95
C LEU A 312 -29.69 -25.97 6.44
N PHE A 313 -29.53 -24.76 5.92
CA PHE A 313 -29.66 -24.47 4.49
C PHE A 313 -28.29 -24.10 3.92
N SER A 314 -28.03 -24.51 2.68
CA SER A 314 -26.90 -23.98 1.92
C SER A 314 -27.21 -22.53 1.51
N SER A 315 -26.26 -21.64 1.74
CA SER A 315 -26.35 -20.26 1.23
C SER A 315 -25.99 -20.15 -0.26
N VAL A 316 -25.50 -21.24 -0.86
CA VAL A 316 -25.06 -21.24 -2.26
C VAL A 316 -26.08 -21.87 -3.19
N ASP A 317 -26.69 -22.99 -2.78
CA ASP A 317 -27.81 -23.59 -3.48
C ASP A 317 -29.00 -23.76 -2.52
N PRO A 318 -30.05 -22.93 -2.64
CA PRO A 318 -31.23 -23.00 -1.77
C PRO A 318 -31.95 -24.36 -1.76
N ASN A 319 -31.70 -25.22 -2.76
CA ASN A 319 -32.28 -26.56 -2.81
C ASN A 319 -31.57 -27.56 -1.88
N ILE A 320 -30.34 -27.26 -1.46
CA ILE A 320 -29.59 -28.09 -0.52
C ILE A 320 -29.96 -27.68 0.90
N LYS A 321 -30.70 -28.56 1.59
CA LYS A 321 -31.05 -28.41 3.01
C LYS A 321 -30.90 -29.72 3.76
N VAL A 322 -30.48 -29.62 5.01
CA VAL A 322 -30.39 -30.73 5.95
C VAL A 322 -31.40 -30.50 7.06
N THR A 323 -32.32 -31.45 7.24
CA THR A 323 -33.33 -31.41 8.30
C THR A 323 -32.89 -32.32 9.45
N PHE A 324 -32.79 -31.75 10.64
CA PHE A 324 -32.51 -32.45 11.87
C PHE A 324 -33.82 -32.59 12.66
N PRO A 325 -34.47 -33.77 12.65
CA PRO A 325 -35.71 -33.98 13.40
C PRO A 325 -35.45 -33.98 14.92
N PRO A 326 -36.48 -33.75 15.75
CA PRO A 326 -36.35 -33.85 17.21
C PRO A 326 -35.81 -35.22 17.64
N GLY A 327 -34.90 -35.23 18.61
CA GLY A 327 -34.29 -36.43 19.18
C GLY A 327 -33.13 -37.04 18.38
N VAL A 328 -32.70 -36.41 17.26
CA VAL A 328 -31.57 -36.92 16.45
C VAL A 328 -30.20 -36.79 17.13
N THR A 329 -30.09 -35.89 18.11
CA THR A 329 -28.89 -35.71 18.94
C THR A 329 -29.27 -35.71 20.41
N GLU A 330 -28.49 -36.41 21.25
CA GLU A 330 -28.65 -36.42 22.71
C GLU A 330 -28.23 -35.11 23.37
N GLU A 331 -27.29 -34.39 22.76
CA GLU A 331 -26.77 -33.09 23.21
C GLU A 331 -26.74 -32.11 22.04
N THR A 332 -26.67 -30.81 22.33
CA THR A 332 -26.54 -29.80 21.26
C THR A 332 -25.22 -29.99 20.52
N ARG A 333 -25.28 -30.26 19.21
CA ARG A 333 -24.10 -30.43 18.34
C ARG A 333 -23.95 -29.24 17.42
N ASN A 334 -22.72 -28.94 17.02
CA ASN A 334 -22.44 -27.92 16.02
C ASN A 334 -22.16 -28.60 14.69
N VAL A 335 -23.01 -28.34 13.68
CA VAL A 335 -22.96 -29.02 12.39
C VAL A 335 -22.62 -28.04 11.28
N LYS A 336 -21.74 -28.48 10.39
CA LYS A 336 -21.24 -27.71 9.25
C LYS A 336 -21.63 -28.39 7.94
N LEU A 337 -22.13 -27.60 7.00
CA LEU A 337 -22.46 -27.99 5.62
C LEU A 337 -21.50 -27.24 4.69
N GLN A 338 -20.89 -27.96 3.75
CA GLN A 338 -19.97 -27.40 2.74
C GLN A 338 -20.43 -27.76 1.33
#